data_AF-A0A662D9H5-F1
#
_entry.id   AF-A0A662D9H5-F1
#
_cell.length_a   1.000
_cell.length_b   1.000
_cell.length_c   1.000
_cell.angle_alpha   90.00
_cell.angle_beta   90.00
_cell.angle_gamma   90.00
#
_symmetry.space_group_name_H-M   'P 1'
#
loop_
_entity.id
_entity.type
_entity.pdbx_description
1 polymer ?
#
loop_
_entity_poly.entity_id
_entity_poly.type
_entity_poly.pdbx_seq_one_letter_code
_entity_poly.pdbx_strand_id
1 'polypeptide(L)'
;KMDREKGVNLLVSSGPLKPKVMMPDLRGEKIKKISQQLKNTLLNIAMIKEQVSPEEEGTIIFQSPPPGSMVDENSRVELVVSAGEEERPGISVYQRWVLIPVQIPPGLGEKKLQIIIIDREGRRGFEYGVYSGGEKVWISCDVVGRGEVRVYIDNKLVKIEKVEG
;
A
#
# COMPACT_ATOMS: atom_id res chain seq x y z
N LYS A 1 28.22 79.04 13.67
CA LYS A 1 27.93 78.78 12.24
C LYS A 1 28.51 77.40 11.96
N MET A 2 27.81 76.28 11.75
CA MET A 2 26.42 75.97 11.40
C MET A 2 26.14 74.56 11.94
N ASP A 3 25.00 74.35 12.59
CA ASP A 3 24.63 73.13 13.31
C ASP A 3 23.91 72.14 12.37
N ARG A 4 24.47 70.94 12.11
CA ARG A 4 23.82 69.88 11.28
C ARG A 4 24.30 68.45 11.60
N GLU A 5 24.20 68.00 12.84
CA GLU A 5 23.85 66.59 13.10
C GLU A 5 22.32 66.44 13.00
N LYS A 6 21.79 66.38 11.77
CA LYS A 6 20.38 66.01 11.58
C LYS A 6 20.32 64.53 11.27
N GLY A 7 20.03 63.74 12.31
CA GLY A 7 19.59 62.36 12.15
C GLY A 7 18.36 62.33 11.23
N VAL A 8 18.41 61.49 10.21
CA VAL A 8 17.31 61.30 9.27
C VAL A 8 16.43 60.17 9.80
N ASN A 9 15.18 60.47 10.14
CA ASN A 9 14.20 59.44 10.48
C ASN A 9 13.62 58.88 9.18
N LEU A 10 13.92 57.61 8.89
CA LEU A 10 13.34 56.88 7.76
C LEU A 10 12.04 56.20 8.25
N LEU A 11 10.88 56.68 7.80
CA LEU A 11 9.62 55.97 7.97
C LEU A 11 9.50 54.93 6.85
N VAL A 12 9.77 53.66 7.15
CA VAL A 12 9.41 52.57 6.25
C VAL A 12 7.98 52.14 6.58
N SER A 13 7.05 52.30 5.63
CA SER A 13 5.69 51.78 5.78
C SER A 13 5.71 50.29 5.43
N SER A 14 5.51 49.42 6.43
CA SER A 14 5.51 47.95 6.25
C SER A 14 4.28 47.40 5.49
N GLY A 15 3.49 48.27 4.85
CA GLY A 15 2.18 47.93 4.30
C GLY A 15 1.16 47.58 5.39
N PRO A 16 -0.12 47.39 5.04
CA PRO A 16 -1.13 46.96 5.99
C PRO A 16 -0.77 45.59 6.60
N LEU A 17 -0.86 45.48 7.92
CA LEU A 17 -0.76 44.21 8.65
C LEU A 17 -1.81 43.26 8.10
N LYS A 18 -1.39 42.30 7.28
CA LYS A 18 -2.25 41.16 6.94
C LYS A 18 -2.36 40.28 8.18
N PRO A 19 -3.56 39.93 8.64
CA PRO A 19 -3.72 38.94 9.69
C PRO A 19 -3.00 37.65 9.27
N LYS A 20 -2.18 37.14 10.19
CA LYS A 20 -1.44 35.88 10.01
C LYS A 20 -2.08 34.82 10.88
N VAL A 21 -2.18 33.61 10.34
CA VAL A 21 -2.69 32.43 11.03
C VAL A 21 -1.51 31.51 11.32
N MET A 22 -1.49 30.90 12.51
CA MET A 22 -0.51 29.89 12.85
C MET A 22 -0.91 28.56 12.21
N MET A 23 0.03 27.91 11.52
CA MET A 23 -0.20 26.63 10.85
C MET A 23 -0.42 25.52 11.88
N PRO A 24 -1.59 24.84 11.88
CA PRO A 24 -1.83 23.71 12.78
C PRO A 24 -0.97 22.50 12.39
N ASP A 25 -0.78 21.59 13.34
CA ASP A 25 -0.27 20.25 13.03
C ASP A 25 -1.42 19.36 12.55
N LEU A 26 -1.32 18.93 11.30
CA LEU A 26 -2.27 18.10 10.59
C LEU A 26 -1.74 16.67 10.42
N ARG A 27 -0.48 16.40 10.80
CA ARG A 27 0.13 15.08 10.66
C ARG A 27 -0.51 14.09 11.64
N GLY A 28 -0.59 12.83 11.23
CA GLY A 28 -1.24 11.77 12.00
C GLY A 28 -2.77 11.80 11.93
N GLU A 29 -3.37 12.86 11.39
CA GLU A 29 -4.82 12.97 11.21
C GLU A 29 -5.27 12.41 9.85
N LYS A 30 -6.53 11.96 9.78
CA LYS A 30 -7.11 11.48 8.52
C LYS A 30 -7.46 12.65 7.60
N ILE A 31 -7.07 12.55 6.33
CA ILE A 31 -7.33 13.58 5.32
C ILE A 31 -8.83 13.91 5.20
N LYS A 32 -9.72 12.93 5.37
CA LYS A 32 -11.18 13.14 5.36
C LYS A 32 -11.66 14.08 6.48
N LYS A 33 -11.12 13.91 7.69
CA LYS A 33 -11.41 14.76 8.85
C LYS A 33 -10.85 16.17 8.63
N ILE A 34 -9.59 16.26 8.21
CA ILE A 34 -8.92 17.55 7.96
C ILE A 34 -9.59 18.33 6.84
N SER A 35 -10.01 17.67 5.76
CA SER A 35 -10.72 18.31 4.64
C SER A 35 -12.06 18.92 5.07
N GLN A 36 -12.70 18.39 6.12
CA GLN A 36 -13.92 18.98 6.69
C GLN A 36 -13.59 20.15 7.64
N GLN A 37 -12.54 20.01 8.45
CA GLN A 37 -12.12 21.05 9.39
C GLN A 37 -11.58 22.29 8.68
N LEU A 38 -10.77 22.10 7.63
CA LEU A 38 -10.15 23.22 6.91
C LEU A 38 -11.15 24.06 6.12
N LYS A 39 -12.32 23.53 5.76
CA LYS A 39 -13.42 24.33 5.17
C LYS A 39 -13.89 25.47 6.08
N ASN A 40 -13.72 25.31 7.39
CA ASN A 40 -14.10 26.31 8.39
C ASN A 40 -12.91 27.18 8.82
N THR A 41 -11.75 27.03 8.18
CA THR A 41 -10.55 27.82 8.44
C THR A 41 -10.23 28.71 7.25
N LEU A 42 -9.35 29.70 7.46
CA LEU A 42 -8.81 30.54 6.41
C LEU A 42 -7.59 29.90 5.73
N LEU A 43 -7.52 28.57 5.64
CA LEU A 43 -6.42 27.83 5.01
C LEU A 43 -6.95 26.98 3.86
N ASN A 44 -6.23 26.95 2.75
CA ASN A 44 -6.69 26.28 1.52
C ASN A 44 -5.78 25.10 1.17
N ILE A 45 -6.34 23.89 1.11
CA ILE A 45 -5.60 22.73 0.58
C ILE A 45 -5.42 22.92 -0.92
N ALA A 46 -4.18 23.09 -1.36
CA ALA A 46 -3.86 23.29 -2.76
C ALA A 46 -3.50 21.98 -3.48
N MET A 47 -2.89 21.04 -2.75
CA MET A 47 -2.39 19.80 -3.33
C MET A 47 -2.40 18.68 -2.30
N ILE A 48 -2.80 17.49 -2.74
CA ILE A 48 -2.68 16.23 -2.00
C ILE A 48 -1.87 15.29 -2.88
N LYS A 49 -0.77 14.76 -2.34
CA LYS A 49 0.01 13.68 -2.93
C LYS A 49 -0.16 12.43 -2.10
N GLU A 50 -0.13 11.27 -2.75
CA GLU A 50 -0.11 9.98 -2.07
C GLU A 50 1.30 9.40 -2.09
N GLN A 51 1.70 8.78 -0.99
CA GLN A 51 2.99 8.12 -0.84
C GLN A 51 2.83 6.85 -0.02
N VAL A 52 3.45 5.76 -0.47
CA VAL A 52 3.54 4.51 0.28
C VAL A 52 4.23 4.77 1.61
N SER A 53 3.61 4.36 2.71
CA SER A 53 4.13 4.57 4.06
C SER A 53 3.55 3.54 5.05
N PRO A 54 4.22 3.29 6.19
CA PRO A 54 3.71 2.38 7.22
C PRO A 54 2.47 2.90 7.96
N GLU A 55 2.13 4.18 7.80
CA GLU A 55 0.92 4.75 8.39
C GLU A 55 -0.33 4.22 7.67
N GLU A 56 -1.44 4.14 8.40
CA GLU A 56 -2.72 3.73 7.80
C GLU A 56 -3.09 4.57 6.57
N GLU A 57 -3.71 3.95 5.57
CA GLU A 57 -4.19 4.63 4.38
C GLU A 57 -5.07 5.85 4.73
N GLY A 58 -4.81 6.98 4.07
CA GLY A 58 -5.53 8.23 4.30
C GLY A 58 -5.00 9.07 5.46
N THR A 59 -3.95 8.63 6.17
CA THR A 59 -3.28 9.42 7.22
C THR A 59 -2.32 10.44 6.62
N ILE A 60 -2.36 11.70 7.07
CA ILE A 60 -1.43 12.73 6.62
C ILE A 60 -0.07 12.48 7.25
N ILE A 61 0.96 12.28 6.42
CA ILE A 61 2.33 12.00 6.85
C ILE A 61 3.24 13.21 6.72
N PHE A 62 2.88 14.15 5.84
CA PHE A 62 3.62 15.38 5.65
C PHE A 62 2.66 16.54 5.35
N GLN A 63 3.06 17.72 5.79
CA GLN A 63 2.41 18.97 5.46
C GLN A 63 3.45 20.05 5.13
N SER A 64 3.05 20.97 4.26
CA SER A 64 3.76 22.22 4.03
C SER A 64 2.73 23.35 3.91
N PRO A 65 2.87 24.48 4.63
CA PRO A 65 3.95 24.82 5.57
C PRO A 65 3.99 23.93 6.84
N PRO A 66 5.14 23.85 7.54
CA PRO A 66 5.25 23.02 8.74
C PRO A 66 4.45 23.61 9.92
N PRO A 67 4.08 22.79 10.92
CA PRO A 67 3.35 23.24 12.09
C PRO A 67 4.04 24.42 12.81
N GLY A 68 3.25 25.36 13.32
CA GLY A 68 3.74 26.56 14.00
C GLY A 68 4.19 27.70 13.07
N SER A 69 4.21 27.49 11.75
CA SER A 69 4.52 28.56 10.79
C SER A 69 3.48 29.66 10.81
N MET A 70 3.89 30.92 10.75
CA MET A 70 2.98 32.07 10.57
C MET A 70 2.72 32.30 9.09
N VAL A 71 1.51 31.98 8.64
CA VAL A 71 1.10 32.04 7.23
C VAL A 71 0.06 33.12 7.02
N ASP A 72 -0.02 33.68 5.82
CA ASP A 72 -1.08 34.62 5.48
C ASP A 72 -2.43 33.89 5.44
N GLU A 73 -3.53 34.62 5.68
CA GLU A 73 -4.86 34.09 5.39
C GLU A 73 -4.95 33.60 3.93
N ASN A 74 -5.67 32.50 3.73
CA ASN A 74 -5.84 31.78 2.48
C ASN A 74 -4.58 31.13 1.92
N SER A 75 -3.53 30.99 2.73
CA SER A 75 -2.30 30.30 2.34
C SER A 75 -2.57 28.87 1.86
N ARG A 76 -1.78 28.46 0.87
CA ARG A 76 -1.85 27.14 0.25
C ARG A 76 -1.15 26.11 1.14
N VAL A 77 -1.86 25.04 1.44
CA VAL A 77 -1.37 23.89 2.19
C VAL A 77 -1.20 22.72 1.23
N GLU A 78 -0.01 22.14 1.23
CA GLU A 78 0.31 20.90 0.55
C GLU A 78 0.36 19.77 1.56
N LEU A 79 -0.29 18.65 1.24
CA LEU A 79 -0.32 17.47 2.09
C LEU A 79 0.22 16.26 1.34
N VAL A 80 0.97 15.41 2.04
CA VAL A 80 1.24 14.05 1.60
C VAL A 80 0.48 13.10 2.52
N VAL A 81 -0.24 12.18 1.91
CA VAL A 81 -1.11 11.22 2.57
C VAL A 81 -0.55 9.83 2.33
N SER A 82 -0.60 9.00 3.37
CA SER A 82 -0.25 7.59 3.27
C SER A 82 -1.18 6.89 2.29
N ALA A 83 -0.60 6.21 1.31
CA ALA A 83 -1.29 5.24 0.46
C ALA A 83 -1.44 3.87 1.15
N GLY A 84 -1.02 3.76 2.42
CA GLY A 84 -0.84 2.49 3.12
C GLY A 84 0.53 1.88 2.83
N GLU A 85 0.81 0.76 3.51
CA GLU A 85 1.99 -0.04 3.20
C GLU A 85 1.87 -0.59 1.79
N GLU A 86 3.00 -0.67 1.08
CA GLU A 86 3.06 -1.57 -0.06
C GLU A 86 2.71 -2.94 0.49
N GLU A 87 1.62 -3.54 0.02
CA GLU A 87 1.40 -4.97 0.22
C GLU A 87 2.61 -5.66 -0.39
N ARG A 88 3.65 -5.90 0.41
CA ARG A 88 4.50 -7.05 0.19
C ARG A 88 3.53 -8.18 0.44
N PRO A 89 3.06 -8.91 -0.59
CA PRO A 89 2.22 -10.07 -0.35
C PRO A 89 3.04 -10.89 0.62
N GLY A 90 2.51 -10.99 1.84
CA GLY A 90 3.28 -11.48 2.95
C GLY A 90 3.85 -12.82 2.53
N ILE A 91 5.09 -13.09 2.90
CA ILE A 91 5.37 -14.45 3.32
C ILE A 91 4.45 -14.62 4.54
N SER A 92 3.18 -14.94 4.29
CA SER A 92 2.26 -15.35 5.33
C SER A 92 3.02 -16.49 5.98
N VAL A 93 3.33 -16.37 7.27
CA VAL A 93 4.16 -17.36 7.98
C VAL A 93 3.56 -18.78 7.86
N TYR A 94 2.30 -18.87 7.44
CA TYR A 94 1.54 -20.07 7.15
C TYR A 94 1.53 -20.48 5.66
N GLN A 95 1.91 -19.63 4.71
CA GLN A 95 1.93 -19.95 3.29
C GLN A 95 3.23 -20.66 2.93
N ARG A 96 3.13 -21.97 2.70
CA ARG A 96 4.26 -22.81 2.30
C ARG A 96 4.19 -23.07 0.81
N TRP A 97 5.29 -22.80 0.11
CA TRP A 97 5.47 -23.21 -1.28
C TRP A 97 5.71 -24.71 -1.32
N VAL A 98 4.87 -25.44 -2.04
CA VAL A 98 4.94 -26.88 -2.19
C VAL A 98 5.36 -27.22 -3.61
N LEU A 99 6.37 -28.08 -3.74
CA LEU A 99 6.82 -28.64 -5.01
C LEU A 99 6.52 -30.14 -5.04
N ILE A 100 5.63 -30.56 -5.94
CA ILE A 100 5.16 -31.95 -6.04
C ILE A 100 5.63 -32.52 -7.37
N PRO A 101 6.61 -33.44 -7.39
CA PRO A 101 6.93 -34.18 -8.61
C PRO A 101 5.79 -35.14 -8.95
N VAL A 102 5.33 -35.07 -10.20
CA VAL A 102 4.26 -35.91 -10.74
C VAL A 102 4.74 -36.51 -12.05
N GLN A 103 4.66 -37.84 -12.13
CA GLN A 103 4.90 -38.57 -13.37
C GLN A 103 3.58 -38.70 -14.12
N ILE A 104 3.50 -38.13 -15.32
CA ILE A 104 2.35 -38.30 -16.20
C ILE A 104 2.35 -39.76 -16.68
N PRO A 105 1.25 -40.52 -16.48
CA PRO A 105 1.17 -41.92 -16.89
C PRO A 105 1.49 -42.06 -18.39
N PRO A 106 2.30 -43.05 -18.77
CA PRO A 106 2.62 -43.29 -20.17
C PRO A 106 1.35 -43.62 -20.95
N GLY A 107 1.31 -43.21 -22.21
CA GLY A 107 0.19 -43.44 -23.09
C GLY A 107 0.29 -42.54 -24.32
N LEU A 108 -0.46 -42.90 -25.36
CA LEU A 108 -0.61 -42.03 -26.51
C LEU A 108 -1.53 -40.86 -26.15
N GLY A 109 -1.13 -39.66 -26.57
CA GLY A 109 -1.90 -38.44 -26.40
C GLY A 109 -1.56 -37.66 -25.13
N GLU A 110 -2.25 -36.54 -25.02
CA GLU A 110 -2.13 -35.57 -23.95
C GLU A 110 -3.00 -35.95 -22.74
N LYS A 111 -2.54 -35.56 -21.55
CA LYS A 111 -3.22 -35.82 -20.28
C LYS A 111 -3.47 -34.53 -19.53
N LYS A 112 -4.67 -34.39 -18.99
CA LYS A 112 -5.08 -33.21 -18.24
C LYS A 112 -4.65 -33.34 -16.78
N LEU A 113 -3.82 -32.41 -16.31
CA LEU A 113 -3.36 -32.32 -14.94
C LEU A 113 -4.15 -31.24 -14.19
N GLN A 114 -4.76 -31.61 -13.07
CA GLN A 114 -5.52 -30.71 -12.21
C GLN A 114 -5.09 -30.90 -10.77
N ILE A 115 -5.22 -29.84 -9.97
CA ILE A 115 -4.99 -29.91 -8.53
C ILE A 115 -6.17 -29.34 -7.77
N ILE A 116 -6.38 -29.86 -6.57
CA ILE A 116 -7.29 -29.31 -5.58
C ILE A 116 -6.51 -29.09 -4.30
N ILE A 117 -6.43 -27.84 -3.87
CA ILE A 117 -5.81 -27.43 -2.60
C ILE A 117 -6.92 -27.31 -1.56
N ILE A 118 -6.72 -27.94 -0.40
CA ILE A 118 -7.62 -27.85 0.75
C ILE A 118 -6.78 -27.38 1.93
N ASP A 119 -6.97 -26.13 2.35
CA ASP A 119 -6.19 -25.50 3.41
C ASP A 119 -7.06 -24.57 4.26
N ARG A 120 -6.44 -23.66 5.03
CA ARG A 120 -7.21 -22.73 5.90
C ARG A 120 -8.04 -21.70 5.14
N GLU A 121 -7.73 -21.43 3.87
CA GLU A 121 -8.54 -20.55 3.01
C GLU A 121 -9.73 -21.30 2.38
N GLY A 122 -9.75 -22.63 2.50
CA GLY A 122 -10.83 -23.49 2.00
C GLY A 122 -10.38 -24.38 0.86
N ARG A 123 -11.27 -24.63 -0.10
CA ARG A 123 -11.04 -25.54 -1.23
C ARG A 123 -10.87 -24.76 -2.53
N ARG A 124 -9.67 -24.84 -3.13
CA ARG A 124 -9.31 -24.17 -4.39
C ARG A 124 -8.97 -25.23 -5.45
N GLY A 125 -9.55 -25.14 -6.65
CA GLY A 125 -9.31 -26.09 -7.74
C GLY A 125 -8.67 -25.40 -8.94
N PHE A 126 -7.60 -25.98 -9.48
CA PHE A 126 -6.84 -25.41 -10.59
C PHE A 126 -6.61 -26.43 -11.70
N GLU A 127 -6.75 -25.99 -12.93
CA GLU A 127 -6.24 -26.70 -14.09
C GLU A 127 -4.76 -26.36 -14.25
N TYR A 128 -3.88 -27.33 -13.98
CA TYR A 128 -2.44 -27.10 -13.99
C TYR A 128 -1.86 -27.14 -15.40
N GLY A 129 -2.53 -27.84 -16.33
CA GLY A 129 -2.18 -27.87 -17.74
C GLY A 129 -2.42 -29.22 -18.38
N VAL A 130 -1.90 -29.36 -19.60
CA VAL A 130 -2.03 -30.56 -20.43
C VAL A 130 -0.63 -30.99 -20.84
N TYR A 131 -0.31 -32.28 -20.63
CA TYR A 131 1.07 -32.80 -20.72
C TYR A 131 1.11 -34.12 -21.48
N SER A 132 2.25 -34.41 -22.11
CA SER A 132 2.40 -35.67 -22.87
C SER A 132 2.54 -36.88 -21.94
N GLY A 133 2.04 -38.04 -22.36
CA GLY A 133 2.24 -39.29 -21.65
C GLY A 133 3.73 -39.57 -21.38
N GLY A 134 4.08 -39.88 -20.13
CA GLY A 134 5.46 -40.17 -19.72
C GLY A 134 6.29 -38.94 -19.31
N GLU A 135 5.73 -37.73 -19.40
CA GLU A 135 6.39 -36.51 -18.93
C GLU A 135 6.50 -36.43 -17.40
N LYS A 136 7.56 -35.78 -16.89
CA LYS A 136 7.71 -35.44 -15.47
C LYS A 136 7.39 -33.97 -15.26
N VAL A 137 6.40 -33.68 -14.44
CA VAL A 137 5.92 -32.33 -14.16
C VAL A 137 6.15 -32.01 -12.69
N TRP A 138 6.64 -30.81 -12.40
CA TRP A 138 6.82 -30.29 -11.05
C TRP A 138 5.71 -29.30 -10.75
N ILE A 139 4.72 -29.73 -9.96
CA ILE A 139 3.64 -28.84 -9.55
C ILE A 139 4.15 -27.89 -8.48
N SER A 140 3.99 -26.59 -8.71
CA SER A 140 4.26 -25.53 -7.73
C SER A 140 2.95 -24.87 -7.28
N CYS A 141 2.69 -24.85 -5.98
CA CYS A 141 1.54 -24.15 -5.42
C CYS A 141 1.81 -23.67 -3.98
N ASP A 142 1.07 -22.65 -3.57
CA ASP A 142 1.05 -22.14 -2.20
C ASP A 142 -0.07 -22.79 -1.38
N VAL A 143 0.24 -23.17 -0.14
CA VAL A 143 -0.72 -23.76 0.80
C VAL A 143 -0.71 -22.99 2.10
N VAL A 144 -1.88 -22.54 2.58
CA VAL A 144 -2.00 -21.70 3.78
C VAL A 144 -2.31 -22.52 5.04
N GLY A 145 -1.31 -22.63 5.91
CA GLY A 145 -1.33 -23.39 7.15
C GLY A 145 -1.25 -24.89 6.89
N ARG A 146 -1.88 -25.68 7.77
CA ARG A 146 -2.05 -27.11 7.55
C ARG A 146 -3.08 -27.34 6.46
N GLY A 147 -2.74 -28.16 5.47
CA GLY A 147 -3.62 -28.48 4.35
C GLY A 147 -3.16 -29.71 3.57
N GLU A 148 -3.80 -29.95 2.43
CA GLU A 148 -3.39 -30.98 1.48
C GLU A 148 -3.62 -30.55 0.03
N VAL A 149 -2.76 -31.04 -0.86
CA VAL A 149 -2.86 -30.87 -2.30
C VAL A 149 -3.21 -32.22 -2.92
N ARG A 150 -4.36 -32.29 -3.58
CA ARG A 150 -4.82 -33.48 -4.30
C ARG A 150 -4.57 -33.30 -5.78
N VAL A 151 -3.78 -34.20 -6.37
CA VAL A 151 -3.40 -34.17 -7.77
C VAL A 151 -4.26 -35.15 -8.55
N TYR A 152 -4.84 -34.68 -9.65
CA TYR A 152 -5.69 -35.45 -10.54
C TYR A 152 -5.10 -35.46 -11.95
N ILE A 153 -5.11 -36.63 -12.60
CA ILE A 153 -4.79 -36.79 -14.02
C ILE A 153 -5.99 -37.42 -14.71
N ASP A 154 -6.52 -36.76 -15.75
CA ASP A 154 -7.74 -37.17 -16.45
C ASP A 154 -8.90 -37.41 -15.47
N ASN A 155 -9.10 -36.49 -14.51
CA ASN A 155 -10.05 -36.56 -13.39
C ASN A 155 -9.84 -37.70 -12.39
N LYS A 156 -8.78 -38.50 -12.50
CA LYS A 156 -8.44 -39.56 -11.53
C LYS A 156 -7.43 -39.04 -10.51
N LEU A 157 -7.73 -39.20 -9.23
CA LEU A 157 -6.80 -38.86 -8.15
C LEU A 157 -5.57 -39.75 -8.24
N VAL A 158 -4.38 -39.15 -8.38
CA VAL A 158 -3.10 -39.86 -8.48
C VAL A 158 -2.19 -39.64 -7.29
N LYS A 159 -2.32 -38.52 -6.59
CA LYS A 159 -1.48 -38.20 -5.42
C LYS A 159 -2.20 -37.27 -4.44
N ILE A 160 -1.90 -37.44 -3.15
CA ILE A 160 -2.23 -36.48 -2.10
C ILE A 160 -0.93 -36.08 -1.42
N GLU A 161 -0.64 -34.79 -1.36
CA GLU A 161 0.50 -34.22 -0.64
C GLU A 161 -0.03 -33.47 0.58
N LYS A 162 0.33 -33.91 1.78
CA LYS A 162 -0.06 -33.22 3.02
C LYS A 162 0.97 -32.15 3.37
N VAL A 163 0.50 -30.98 3.75
CA VAL A 163 1.33 -29.85 4.15
C VAL A 163 1.07 -29.60 5.62
N GLU A 164 2.11 -29.74 6.44
CA GLU A 164 2.06 -29.31 7.83
C GLU A 164 2.36 -27.81 7.93
N GLY A 165 1.83 -27.16 8.97
CA GLY A 165 2.12 -25.76 9.28
C GLY A 165 3.51 -25.59 9.85
#